data_AF-A0A9D1JL99-F1
#
_entry.id   AF-A0A9D1JL99-F1
#
_cell.length_a   1.000
_cell.length_b   1.000
_cell.length_c   1.000
_cell.angle_alpha   90.00
_cell.angle_beta   90.00
_cell.angle_gamma   90.00
#
_symmetry.space_group_name_H-M   'P 1'
#
loop_
_entity.id
_entity.type
_entity.pdbx_description
1 polymer ?
#
loop_
_entity_poly.entity_id
_entity_poly.type
_entity_poly.pdbx_seq_one_letter_code
_entity_poly.pdbx_strand_id
1 'polypeptide(L)'
;MTEGATPRIFLRGWYGQEAEVSFVMTFEPEGKIRTAYRIEKLAVSMPDRIKLRVSVTPGGLNEIGIRFTAAAGMDALSWKRQGEWTIYPKDHIGRNQGTAYRFSKGSRFGMEPQIPWKDEMESWILNGKYDVDYKGTNDFRSQKEHILRASLFRAEDGAGIRVLSDGSHSVRAEVQEPEASLVWADDARISYTGEWYQETDAKCGADYREMWSKTPGSAAEILFEGTGIVWYGPVDVIYGYARVFLDGRLVDGRVDQRVNSVDFPGSADGYDKKYHYPVFSMNGLEKGKHILRIEPVGFGNPEAKDSYIVIEGFRILDGTRPEPASLLINNQVNYPMISWGNYRRHAILPGEGYENQAVICLGRKETGEKDAV
;
A
#
# COMPACT_ATOMS: atom_id res chain seq x y z
N MET A 1 -17.64 -20.07 -34.99
CA MET A 1 -18.15 -19.66 -33.66
C MET A 1 -19.48 -20.35 -33.46
N THR A 2 -19.59 -21.23 -32.47
CA THR A 2 -20.85 -21.91 -32.16
C THR A 2 -21.77 -20.92 -31.44
N GLU A 3 -22.94 -20.65 -32.02
CA GLU A 3 -24.01 -19.89 -31.37
C GLU A 3 -24.34 -20.55 -30.01
N GLY A 4 -24.36 -19.75 -28.94
CA GLY A 4 -24.83 -20.18 -27.61
C GLY A 4 -23.77 -20.40 -26.53
N ALA A 5 -22.46 -20.27 -26.82
CA ALA A 5 -21.42 -20.39 -25.79
C ALA A 5 -21.04 -19.02 -25.20
N THR A 6 -21.22 -18.83 -23.90
CA THR A 6 -20.73 -17.64 -23.17
C THR A 6 -19.20 -17.58 -23.29
N PRO A 7 -18.60 -16.48 -23.78
CA PRO A 7 -17.15 -16.38 -23.94
C PRO A 7 -16.43 -16.55 -22.60
N ARG A 8 -15.34 -17.32 -22.60
CA ARG A 8 -14.52 -17.58 -21.42
C ARG A 8 -13.04 -17.39 -21.72
N ILE A 9 -12.32 -16.78 -20.78
CA ILE A 9 -10.86 -16.74 -20.76
C ILE A 9 -10.37 -17.59 -19.59
N PHE A 10 -9.39 -18.44 -19.85
CA PHE A 10 -8.72 -19.26 -18.86
C PHE A 10 -7.31 -18.70 -18.66
N LEU A 11 -6.98 -18.37 -17.41
CA LEU A 11 -5.65 -17.91 -17.03
C LEU A 11 -5.08 -18.88 -16.01
N ARG A 12 -3.76 -19.03 -16.02
CA ARG A 12 -3.02 -19.79 -15.01
C ARG A 12 -1.74 -19.02 -14.72
N GLY A 13 -1.45 -18.82 -13.45
CA GLY A 13 -0.28 -18.08 -12.98
C GLY A 13 0.36 -18.78 -11.79
N TRP A 14 1.63 -18.49 -11.57
CA TRP A 14 2.42 -19.06 -10.49
C TRP A 14 3.33 -18.00 -9.88
N TYR A 15 3.65 -18.17 -8.60
CA TYR A 15 4.69 -17.41 -7.91
C TYR A 15 5.78 -18.39 -7.49
N GLY A 16 6.91 -18.34 -8.19
CA GLY A 16 8.00 -19.31 -8.01
C GLY A 16 7.50 -20.76 -8.01
N GLN A 17 7.89 -21.52 -6.98
CA GLN A 17 7.37 -22.87 -6.71
C GLN A 17 6.29 -22.90 -5.61
N GLU A 18 5.95 -21.72 -5.09
CA GLU A 18 5.26 -21.51 -3.82
C GLU A 18 3.74 -21.49 -3.98
N ALA A 19 3.23 -20.93 -5.07
CA ALA A 19 1.79 -20.86 -5.32
C ALA A 19 1.48 -21.01 -6.80
N GLU A 20 0.38 -21.68 -7.10
CA GLU A 20 -0.20 -21.77 -8.44
C GLU A 20 -1.71 -21.51 -8.36
N VAL A 21 -2.21 -20.65 -9.24
CA VAL A 21 -3.61 -20.22 -9.25
C VAL A 21 -4.14 -20.22 -10.67
N SER A 22 -5.33 -20.79 -10.85
CA SER A 22 -6.09 -20.69 -12.10
C SER A 22 -7.22 -19.68 -11.96
N PHE A 23 -7.54 -19.01 -13.07
CA PHE A 23 -8.68 -18.10 -13.16
C PHE A 23 -9.54 -18.47 -14.36
N VAL A 24 -10.86 -18.33 -14.20
CA VAL A 24 -11.84 -18.43 -15.27
C VAL A 24 -12.64 -17.13 -15.29
N MET A 25 -12.48 -16.36 -16.36
CA MET A 25 -13.28 -15.17 -16.62
C MET A 25 -14.40 -15.52 -17.60
N THR A 26 -15.64 -15.36 -17.18
CA THR A 26 -16.84 -15.58 -18.00
C THR A 26 -17.47 -14.23 -18.33
N PHE A 27 -17.63 -13.94 -19.62
CA PHE A 27 -18.18 -12.68 -20.12
C PHE A 27 -19.68 -12.83 -20.35
N GLU A 28 -20.46 -12.34 -19.40
CA GLU A 28 -21.91 -12.40 -19.37
C GLU A 28 -22.52 -11.17 -20.08
N PRO A 29 -23.82 -11.21 -20.44
CA PRO A 29 -24.55 -10.05 -20.96
C PRO A 29 -24.46 -8.80 -20.06
N GLU A 30 -24.81 -7.63 -20.61
CA GLU A 30 -24.75 -6.33 -19.93
C GLU A 30 -23.36 -5.93 -19.38
N GLY A 31 -22.29 -6.46 -19.98
CA GLY A 31 -20.91 -6.11 -19.60
C GLY A 31 -20.45 -6.70 -18.27
N LYS A 32 -21.15 -7.74 -17.78
CA LYS A 32 -20.77 -8.48 -16.58
C LYS A 32 -19.59 -9.41 -16.88
N ILE A 33 -18.62 -9.42 -15.97
CA ILE A 33 -17.47 -10.32 -16.02
C ILE A 33 -17.40 -11.02 -14.67
N ARG A 34 -17.67 -12.33 -14.68
CA ARG A 34 -17.50 -13.20 -13.52
C ARG A 34 -16.12 -13.80 -13.59
N THR A 35 -15.30 -13.54 -12.57
CA THR A 35 -13.97 -14.12 -12.45
C THR A 35 -13.98 -15.09 -11.28
N ALA A 36 -13.86 -16.38 -11.56
CA ALA A 36 -13.59 -17.40 -10.55
C ALA A 36 -12.08 -17.67 -10.49
N TYR A 37 -11.57 -17.97 -9.29
CA TYR A 37 -10.19 -18.41 -9.10
C TYR A 37 -10.13 -19.67 -8.25
N ARG A 38 -9.10 -20.49 -8.48
CA ARG A 38 -8.81 -21.69 -7.71
C ARG A 38 -7.32 -21.77 -7.41
N ILE A 39 -6.98 -22.03 -6.16
CA ILE A 39 -5.60 -22.30 -5.74
C ILE A 39 -5.30 -23.75 -6.12
N GLU A 40 -4.46 -23.95 -7.12
CA GLU A 40 -4.09 -25.28 -7.61
C GLU A 40 -2.98 -25.89 -6.75
N LYS A 41 -2.02 -25.06 -6.34
CA LYS A 41 -0.90 -25.45 -5.48
C LYS A 41 -0.61 -24.35 -4.48
N LEU A 42 -0.32 -24.72 -3.23
CA LEU A 42 0.10 -23.78 -2.21
C LEU A 42 1.11 -24.41 -1.24
N ALA A 43 2.36 -24.01 -1.39
CA ALA A 43 3.50 -24.44 -0.58
C ALA A 43 4.06 -23.32 0.31
N VAL A 44 3.37 -22.17 0.41
CA VAL A 44 3.74 -21.07 1.30
C VAL A 44 3.36 -21.43 2.74
N SER A 45 4.32 -21.31 3.67
CA SER A 45 4.00 -21.38 5.10
C SER A 45 3.14 -20.18 5.50
N MET A 46 1.96 -20.45 6.06
CA MET A 46 1.06 -19.40 6.52
C MET A 46 1.62 -18.71 7.77
N PRO A 47 1.39 -17.40 7.95
CA PRO A 47 1.79 -16.69 9.16
C PRO A 47 1.21 -17.31 10.42
N ASP A 48 2.04 -17.43 11.45
CA ASP A 48 1.62 -17.97 12.74
C ASP A 48 0.67 -17.02 13.49
N ARG A 49 -0.08 -17.62 14.40
CA ARG A 49 -0.86 -16.88 15.39
C ARG A 49 0.09 -16.35 16.48
N ILE A 50 0.14 -15.04 16.66
CA ILE A 50 1.08 -14.38 17.59
C ILE A 50 0.33 -13.65 18.70
N LYS A 51 0.78 -13.83 19.95
CA LYS A 51 0.33 -13.00 21.08
C LYS A 51 1.03 -11.64 21.00
N LEU A 52 0.24 -10.59 20.84
CA LEU A 52 0.69 -9.21 20.95
C LEU A 52 0.50 -8.72 22.39
N ARG A 53 0.87 -7.47 22.67
CA ARG A 53 0.82 -6.86 24.01
C ARG A 53 -0.46 -7.21 24.78
N VAL A 54 -1.64 -6.79 24.29
CA VAL A 54 -2.92 -7.14 24.93
C VAL A 54 -3.82 -8.03 24.06
N SER A 55 -3.60 -8.07 22.74
CA SER A 55 -4.40 -8.82 21.77
C SER A 55 -3.66 -10.06 21.21
N VAL A 56 -4.25 -10.73 20.22
CA VAL A 56 -3.68 -11.88 19.51
C VAL A 56 -3.97 -11.72 18.03
N THR A 57 -2.92 -11.64 17.20
CA THR A 57 -3.09 -11.68 15.74
C THR A 57 -3.62 -13.06 15.35
N PRO A 58 -4.62 -13.17 14.47
CA PRO A 58 -5.29 -14.43 14.15
C PRO A 58 -4.39 -15.45 13.42
N GLY A 59 -3.33 -15.02 12.74
CA GLY A 59 -2.53 -15.86 11.83
C GLY A 59 -3.18 -16.00 10.46
N GLY A 60 -2.51 -16.71 9.54
CA GLY A 60 -2.93 -16.83 8.14
C GLY A 60 -2.78 -15.55 7.33
N LEU A 61 -3.47 -15.47 6.20
CA LEU A 61 -3.43 -14.32 5.31
C LEU A 61 -4.18 -13.10 5.89
N ASN A 62 -3.77 -11.91 5.47
CA ASN A 62 -4.47 -10.65 5.77
C ASN A 62 -5.73 -10.49 4.91
N GLU A 63 -5.67 -10.91 3.65
CA GLU A 63 -6.78 -10.85 2.70
C GLU A 63 -6.63 -11.97 1.66
N ILE A 64 -7.76 -12.41 1.10
CA ILE A 64 -7.80 -13.30 -0.05
C ILE A 64 -8.95 -12.88 -0.98
N GLY A 65 -8.66 -12.81 -2.28
CA GLY A 65 -9.63 -12.41 -3.30
C GLY A 65 -8.95 -12.07 -4.62
N ILE A 66 -9.58 -11.19 -5.39
CA ILE A 66 -9.14 -10.81 -6.74
C ILE A 66 -8.75 -9.34 -6.77
N ARG A 67 -7.57 -9.05 -7.34
CA ARG A 67 -7.09 -7.68 -7.57
C ARG A 67 -7.13 -7.36 -9.05
N PHE A 68 -7.74 -6.22 -9.40
CA PHE A 68 -7.72 -5.64 -10.74
C PHE A 68 -6.85 -4.39 -10.76
N THR A 69 -5.92 -4.31 -11.70
CA THR A 69 -5.21 -3.05 -11.99
C THR A 69 -6.11 -2.14 -12.83
N ALA A 70 -6.23 -0.89 -12.41
CA ALA A 70 -7.04 0.13 -13.05
C ALA A 70 -6.16 1.29 -13.54
N ALA A 71 -6.68 2.06 -14.49
CA ALA A 71 -5.97 3.22 -15.04
C ALA A 71 -5.72 4.28 -13.97
N ALA A 72 -4.62 5.03 -14.11
CA ALA A 72 -4.20 6.07 -13.16
C ALA A 72 -5.27 7.15 -12.88
N GLY A 73 -6.14 7.42 -13.88
CA GLY A 73 -7.24 8.37 -13.74
C GLY A 73 -8.42 7.90 -12.89
N MET A 74 -8.44 6.64 -12.42
CA MET A 74 -9.50 6.18 -11.50
C MET A 74 -9.27 6.70 -10.09
N ASP A 75 -9.94 7.79 -9.76
CA ASP A 75 -9.69 8.64 -8.60
C ASP A 75 -10.90 8.76 -7.66
N ALA A 76 -11.96 7.98 -7.88
CA ALA A 76 -13.12 7.96 -7.00
C ALA A 76 -13.64 6.53 -6.73
N LEU A 77 -13.96 6.25 -5.47
CA LEU A 77 -14.54 4.99 -5.01
C LEU A 77 -15.88 5.26 -4.35
N SER A 78 -16.96 4.64 -4.84
CA SER A 78 -18.28 4.70 -4.22
C SER A 78 -18.77 3.33 -3.79
N TRP A 79 -19.61 3.28 -2.75
CA TRP A 79 -20.10 2.02 -2.21
C TRP A 79 -21.50 2.10 -1.62
N LYS A 80 -22.15 0.94 -1.54
CA LYS A 80 -23.28 0.61 -0.67
C LYS A 80 -22.97 -0.73 -0.02
N ARG A 81 -23.02 -0.80 1.31
CA ARG A 81 -22.63 -1.97 2.11
C ARG A 81 -23.59 -2.22 3.26
N GLN A 82 -23.58 -3.44 3.78
CA GLN A 82 -24.25 -3.79 5.02
C GLN A 82 -23.28 -3.60 6.19
N GLY A 83 -23.42 -2.50 6.92
CA GLY A 83 -22.61 -2.26 8.11
C GLY A 83 -23.07 -3.02 9.33
N GLU A 84 -22.13 -3.23 10.26
CA GLU A 84 -22.40 -3.76 11.59
C GLU A 84 -23.37 -2.88 12.39
N TRP A 85 -23.34 -1.57 12.15
CA TRP A 85 -24.15 -0.59 12.85
C TRP A 85 -25.23 0.00 11.93
N THR A 86 -26.35 0.37 12.53
CA THR A 86 -27.46 1.01 11.81
C THR A 86 -27.21 2.48 11.50
N ILE A 87 -26.33 3.14 12.26
CA ILE A 87 -25.97 4.55 12.07
C ILE A 87 -24.45 4.74 12.11
N TYR A 88 -23.97 5.59 11.21
CA TYR A 88 -22.59 6.05 11.16
C TYR A 88 -22.58 7.58 10.99
N PRO A 89 -21.59 8.29 11.54
CA PRO A 89 -21.34 9.67 11.16
C PRO A 89 -21.17 9.80 9.63
N LYS A 90 -21.60 10.94 9.07
CA LYS A 90 -21.58 11.17 7.61
C LYS A 90 -20.17 11.11 7.01
N ASP A 91 -19.17 11.44 7.81
CA ASP A 91 -17.74 11.48 7.47
C ASP A 91 -16.98 10.22 7.91
N HIS A 92 -17.64 9.25 8.53
CA HIS A 92 -16.98 8.02 8.97
C HIS A 92 -16.60 7.15 7.76
N ILE A 93 -15.35 6.66 7.69
CA ILE A 93 -14.87 5.79 6.60
C ILE A 93 -15.66 4.47 6.49
N GLY A 94 -16.21 4.02 7.61
CA GLY A 94 -17.07 2.84 7.72
C GLY A 94 -18.55 3.10 7.47
N ARG A 95 -18.99 4.28 6.98
CA ARG A 95 -20.42 4.50 6.70
C ARG A 95 -20.99 3.53 5.65
N ASN A 96 -22.31 3.27 5.70
CA ASN A 96 -22.96 2.28 4.82
C ASN A 96 -23.00 2.68 3.35
N GLN A 97 -22.93 3.98 3.06
CA GLN A 97 -22.85 4.47 1.69
C GLN A 97 -22.04 5.75 1.61
N GLY A 98 -21.30 5.91 0.53
CA GLY A 98 -20.45 7.07 0.35
C GLY A 98 -19.76 7.09 -1.00
N THR A 99 -19.12 8.22 -1.28
CA THR A 99 -18.08 8.33 -2.30
C THR A 99 -16.86 8.94 -1.62
N ALA A 100 -15.71 8.34 -1.87
CA ALA A 100 -14.39 8.79 -1.47
C ALA A 100 -13.60 9.17 -2.71
N TYR A 101 -12.78 10.20 -2.61
CA TYR A 101 -11.91 10.65 -3.68
C TYR A 101 -10.46 10.38 -3.31
N ARG A 102 -9.65 10.07 -4.30
CA ARG A 102 -8.22 9.82 -4.15
C ARG A 102 -7.51 11.07 -3.65
N PHE A 103 -7.86 12.24 -4.15
CA PHE A 103 -7.23 13.51 -3.82
C PHE A 103 -8.13 14.40 -2.97
N SER A 104 -7.52 15.16 -2.06
CA SER A 104 -8.16 16.23 -1.29
C SER A 104 -7.31 17.50 -1.35
N LYS A 105 -7.70 18.52 -0.58
CA LYS A 105 -6.87 19.72 -0.38
C LYS A 105 -5.59 19.43 0.41
N GLY A 106 -5.49 18.25 1.04
CA GLY A 106 -4.43 17.91 1.97
C GLY A 106 -4.44 18.78 3.23
N SER A 107 -3.47 18.53 4.09
CA SER A 107 -3.15 19.42 5.21
C SER A 107 -1.64 19.65 5.25
N ARG A 108 -1.13 20.26 6.33
CA ARG A 108 0.30 20.55 6.47
C ARG A 108 0.76 20.20 7.87
N PHE A 109 1.85 19.45 7.96
CA PHE A 109 2.45 19.08 9.23
C PHE A 109 2.70 20.31 10.12
N GLY A 110 2.28 20.23 11.38
CA GLY A 110 2.40 21.32 12.36
C GLY A 110 1.34 22.43 12.24
N MET A 111 0.38 22.31 11.32
CA MET A 111 -0.76 23.23 11.20
C MET A 111 -2.08 22.50 11.46
N GLU A 112 -3.06 23.21 12.03
CA GLU A 112 -4.39 22.65 12.27
C GLU A 112 -5.08 22.28 10.92
N PRO A 113 -5.45 21.00 10.71
CA PRO A 113 -6.02 20.57 9.45
C PRO A 113 -7.40 21.20 9.21
N GLN A 114 -7.61 21.72 8.00
CA GLN A 114 -8.88 22.29 7.54
C GLN A 114 -9.74 21.29 6.76
N ILE A 115 -9.43 20.00 6.90
CA ILE A 115 -10.12 18.89 6.26
C ILE A 115 -10.50 17.84 7.33
N PRO A 116 -11.59 17.09 7.14
CA PRO A 116 -11.88 15.94 7.99
C PRO A 116 -10.78 14.89 7.86
N TRP A 117 -10.54 14.12 8.93
CA TRP A 117 -9.52 13.06 8.93
C TRP A 117 -9.70 12.04 7.81
N LYS A 118 -10.94 11.76 7.36
CA LYS A 118 -11.20 10.84 6.25
C LYS A 118 -10.54 11.29 4.93
N ASP A 119 -10.39 12.60 4.75
CA ASP A 119 -9.88 13.22 3.52
C ASP A 119 -8.37 13.47 3.60
N GLU A 120 -7.73 13.12 4.72
CA GLU A 120 -6.29 13.22 4.88
C GLU A 120 -5.57 12.20 4.00
N MET A 121 -4.50 12.65 3.33
CA MET A 121 -3.66 11.85 2.44
C MET A 121 -2.33 11.44 3.09
N GLU A 122 -1.92 12.13 4.15
CA GLU A 122 -0.68 11.86 4.90
C GLU A 122 -0.98 11.43 6.34
N SER A 123 -0.11 10.63 6.94
CA SER A 123 -0.28 10.12 8.31
C SER A 123 0.99 10.33 9.11
N TRP A 124 1.29 11.58 9.49
CA TRP A 124 2.55 11.93 10.16
C TRP A 124 2.78 11.23 11.50
N ILE A 125 1.71 10.82 12.18
CA ILE A 125 1.80 10.02 13.42
C ILE A 125 2.41 8.63 13.14
N LEU A 126 2.05 8.04 12.00
CA LEU A 126 2.48 6.69 11.63
C LEU A 126 3.73 6.69 10.76
N ASN A 127 3.85 7.68 9.87
CA ASN A 127 4.82 7.73 8.77
C ASN A 127 5.83 8.90 8.89
N GLY A 128 5.66 9.78 9.88
CA GLY A 128 6.54 10.94 10.08
C GLY A 128 6.24 12.11 9.14
N LYS A 129 7.02 13.20 9.29
CA LYS A 129 6.83 14.46 8.55
C LYS A 129 7.13 14.37 7.05
N TYR A 130 7.72 13.25 6.61
CA TYR A 130 8.10 12.99 5.21
C TYR A 130 7.14 12.02 4.51
N ASP A 131 5.98 11.74 5.11
CA ASP A 131 4.95 10.96 4.44
C ASP A 131 4.54 11.59 3.10
N VAL A 132 3.85 10.80 2.29
CA VAL A 132 3.58 11.11 0.89
C VAL A 132 2.08 11.17 0.62
N ASP A 133 1.67 12.19 -0.12
CA ASP A 133 0.27 12.51 -0.36
C ASP A 133 -0.36 11.77 -1.56
N TYR A 134 0.42 11.00 -2.33
CA TYR A 134 -0.09 10.30 -3.51
C TYR A 134 -0.83 8.99 -3.21
N LYS A 135 -0.69 8.44 -1.98
CA LYS A 135 -1.28 7.15 -1.58
C LYS A 135 -2.82 7.19 -1.46
N GLY A 136 -3.39 8.39 -1.56
CA GLY A 136 -4.81 8.66 -1.57
C GLY A 136 -5.37 8.91 -0.17
N THR A 137 -6.59 9.47 -0.12
CA THR A 137 -7.25 9.77 1.17
C THR A 137 -7.50 8.51 2.02
N ASN A 138 -7.58 8.68 3.33
CA ASN A 138 -7.99 7.61 4.28
C ASN A 138 -9.31 6.94 3.88
N ASP A 139 -10.28 7.72 3.39
CA ASP A 139 -11.58 7.22 2.94
C ASP A 139 -11.46 6.41 1.64
N PHE A 140 -10.58 6.82 0.72
CA PHE A 140 -10.37 6.11 -0.55
C PHE A 140 -9.65 4.77 -0.34
N ARG A 141 -8.60 4.76 0.49
CA ARG A 141 -7.76 3.56 0.74
C ARG A 141 -8.31 2.59 1.79
N SER A 142 -9.37 2.95 2.51
CA SER A 142 -9.93 2.10 3.56
C SER A 142 -10.74 0.92 3.04
N GLN A 143 -10.69 -0.18 3.79
CA GLN A 143 -11.48 -1.38 3.56
C GLN A 143 -12.98 -1.10 3.74
N LYS A 144 -13.78 -1.46 2.74
CA LYS A 144 -15.25 -1.46 2.78
C LYS A 144 -15.74 -2.89 2.85
N GLU A 145 -16.14 -3.32 4.04
CA GLU A 145 -16.61 -4.68 4.27
C GLU A 145 -18.10 -4.83 3.98
N HIS A 146 -18.48 -6.05 3.56
CA HIS A 146 -19.86 -6.45 3.31
C HIS A 146 -20.56 -5.60 2.24
N ILE A 147 -19.89 -5.37 1.12
CA ILE A 147 -20.44 -4.58 0.03
C ILE A 147 -21.59 -5.30 -0.66
N LEU A 148 -22.64 -4.53 -0.97
CA LEU A 148 -23.68 -4.91 -1.93
C LEU A 148 -23.30 -4.43 -3.33
N ARG A 149 -22.71 -3.23 -3.41
CA ARG A 149 -22.09 -2.71 -4.62
C ARG A 149 -20.95 -1.77 -4.28
N ALA A 150 -19.94 -1.73 -5.13
CA ALA A 150 -18.90 -0.71 -5.12
C ALA A 150 -18.57 -0.28 -6.55
N SER A 151 -18.01 0.90 -6.75
CA SER A 151 -17.53 1.34 -8.06
C SER A 151 -16.28 2.18 -7.91
N LEU A 152 -15.19 1.75 -8.54
CA LEU A 152 -13.98 2.55 -8.75
C LEU A 152 -14.10 3.19 -10.13
N PHE A 153 -14.04 4.51 -10.22
CA PHE A 153 -14.33 5.25 -11.43
C PHE A 153 -13.52 6.54 -11.52
N ARG A 154 -13.48 7.12 -12.72
CA ARG A 154 -12.97 8.47 -12.97
C ARG A 154 -14.02 9.49 -12.57
N ALA A 155 -13.70 10.40 -11.66
CA ALA A 155 -14.61 11.45 -11.21
C ALA A 155 -15.11 12.35 -12.35
N GLU A 156 -14.27 12.56 -13.38
CA GLU A 156 -14.53 13.41 -14.53
C GLU A 156 -15.73 12.96 -15.38
N ASP A 157 -15.80 11.68 -15.76
CA ASP A 157 -16.77 11.17 -16.73
C ASP A 157 -17.59 9.96 -16.23
N GLY A 158 -17.29 9.49 -15.02
CA GLY A 158 -17.96 8.36 -14.39
C GLY A 158 -17.54 6.99 -14.93
N ALA A 159 -16.64 6.89 -15.90
CA ALA A 159 -16.20 5.61 -16.45
C ALA A 159 -15.41 4.81 -15.41
N GLY A 160 -15.72 3.53 -15.25
CA GLY A 160 -15.14 2.73 -14.19
C GLY A 160 -15.53 1.26 -14.18
N ILE A 161 -15.17 0.62 -13.06
CA ILE A 161 -15.41 -0.77 -12.74
C ILE A 161 -16.38 -0.82 -11.57
N ARG A 162 -17.52 -1.46 -11.76
CA ARG A 162 -18.51 -1.73 -10.70
C ARG A 162 -18.37 -3.16 -10.21
N VAL A 163 -18.37 -3.35 -8.90
CA VAL A 163 -18.40 -4.65 -8.23
C VAL A 163 -19.83 -4.96 -7.78
N LEU A 164 -20.30 -6.16 -8.06
CA LEU A 164 -21.60 -6.67 -7.61
C LEU A 164 -21.38 -7.76 -6.55
N SER A 165 -22.11 -7.68 -5.44
CA SER A 165 -21.98 -8.59 -4.32
C SER A 165 -23.30 -8.68 -3.54
N ASP A 166 -23.49 -9.75 -2.80
CA ASP A 166 -24.64 -9.99 -1.91
C ASP A 166 -24.31 -9.70 -0.43
N GLY A 167 -23.18 -9.03 -0.17
CA GLY A 167 -22.63 -8.79 1.16
C GLY A 167 -21.50 -9.76 1.55
N SER A 168 -21.18 -10.75 0.71
CA SER A 168 -20.07 -11.68 0.94
C SER A 168 -18.69 -11.09 0.65
N HIS A 169 -18.60 -10.04 -0.17
CA HIS A 169 -17.32 -9.43 -0.55
C HIS A 169 -17.02 -8.16 0.25
N SER A 170 -15.74 -7.84 0.31
CA SER A 170 -15.24 -6.54 0.77
C SER A 170 -14.40 -5.91 -0.34
N VAL A 171 -14.27 -4.58 -0.34
CA VAL A 171 -13.52 -3.84 -1.36
C VAL A 171 -12.59 -2.81 -0.74
N ARG A 172 -11.39 -2.66 -1.30
CA ARG A 172 -10.55 -1.47 -1.10
C ARG A 172 -9.90 -1.04 -2.41
N ALA A 173 -9.58 0.25 -2.49
CA ALA A 173 -8.70 0.77 -3.53
C ALA A 173 -7.29 0.91 -2.97
N GLU A 174 -6.28 0.71 -3.82
CA GLU A 174 -4.88 0.91 -3.47
C GLU A 174 -4.16 1.63 -4.60
N VAL A 175 -3.45 2.70 -4.29
CA VAL A 175 -2.60 3.40 -5.24
C VAL A 175 -1.27 2.66 -5.35
N GLN A 176 -0.85 2.36 -6.58
CA GLN A 176 0.39 1.65 -6.87
C GLN A 176 1.53 2.59 -7.19
N GLU A 177 2.73 2.19 -6.83
CA GLU A 177 3.92 2.90 -7.29
C GLU A 177 4.11 2.68 -8.80
N PRO A 178 4.30 3.73 -9.61
CA PRO A 178 4.67 3.57 -11.01
C PRO A 178 6.09 3.02 -11.09
N GLU A 179 6.25 1.81 -11.62
CA GLU A 179 7.55 1.13 -11.73
C GLU A 179 8.61 1.97 -12.43
N ALA A 180 8.22 2.71 -13.48
CA ALA A 180 9.11 3.61 -14.23
C ALA A 180 9.69 4.77 -13.38
N SER A 181 9.07 5.08 -12.24
CA SER A 181 9.51 6.13 -11.32
C SER A 181 10.38 5.59 -10.18
N LEU A 182 10.53 4.27 -10.04
CA LEU A 182 11.30 3.65 -8.96
C LEU A 182 12.78 3.46 -9.35
N VAL A 183 13.63 3.57 -8.34
CA VAL A 183 15.07 3.34 -8.41
C VAL A 183 15.45 2.48 -7.21
N TRP A 184 15.74 1.21 -7.41
CA TRP A 184 16.06 0.29 -6.31
C TRP A 184 17.50 0.45 -5.85
N ALA A 185 17.81 -0.01 -4.62
CA ALA A 185 19.10 0.22 -3.98
C ALA A 185 20.33 -0.30 -4.77
N ASP A 186 20.14 -1.26 -5.67
CA ASP A 186 21.17 -1.84 -6.55
C ASP A 186 21.21 -1.21 -7.96
N ASP A 187 20.40 -0.19 -8.22
CA ASP A 187 20.37 0.52 -9.50
C ASP A 187 21.65 1.34 -9.72
N ALA A 188 22.21 1.26 -10.93
CA ALA A 188 23.45 1.93 -11.31
C ALA A 188 23.39 3.47 -11.25
N ARG A 189 22.20 4.07 -11.11
CA ARG A 189 22.00 5.51 -10.85
C ARG A 189 22.46 5.92 -9.45
N ILE A 190 22.64 4.97 -8.54
CA ILE A 190 23.08 5.23 -7.16
C ILE A 190 24.57 4.92 -7.05
N SER A 191 25.35 5.88 -6.57
CA SER A 191 26.75 5.72 -6.22
C SER A 191 26.91 5.63 -4.71
N TYR A 192 27.58 4.58 -4.24
CA TYR A 192 27.92 4.40 -2.84
C TYR A 192 29.42 4.66 -2.64
N THR A 193 29.75 5.52 -1.69
CA THR A 193 31.13 5.84 -1.28
C THR A 193 31.32 5.53 0.20
N GLY A 194 32.53 5.10 0.57
CA GLY A 194 32.81 4.60 1.92
C GLY A 194 32.33 3.16 2.12
N GLU A 195 32.03 2.80 3.36
CA GLU A 195 31.57 1.46 3.72
C GLU A 195 30.05 1.35 3.57
N TRP A 196 29.63 0.52 2.62
CA TRP A 196 28.26 0.07 2.42
C TRP A 196 28.26 -1.42 2.16
N TYR A 197 27.22 -2.12 2.60
CA TYR A 197 27.05 -3.53 2.32
C TYR A 197 25.58 -3.81 1.96
N GLN A 198 25.40 -4.79 1.08
CA GLN A 198 24.10 -5.20 0.61
C GLN A 198 23.54 -6.26 1.54
N GLU A 199 22.26 -6.14 1.87
CA GLU A 199 21.51 -7.13 2.64
C GLU A 199 20.29 -7.63 1.87
N THR A 200 19.83 -8.80 2.28
CA THR A 200 18.59 -9.41 1.77
C THR A 200 17.68 -9.77 2.94
N ASP A 201 16.36 -9.73 2.72
CA ASP A 201 15.40 -10.17 3.72
C ASP A 201 14.41 -11.14 3.08
N ALA A 202 14.48 -12.41 3.50
CA ALA A 202 13.64 -13.48 2.96
C ALA A 202 12.14 -13.22 3.15
N LYS A 203 11.74 -12.38 4.13
CA LYS A 203 10.33 -11.99 4.34
C LYS A 203 9.79 -11.14 3.18
N CYS A 204 10.67 -10.48 2.42
CA CYS A 204 10.32 -9.61 1.31
C CYS A 204 10.48 -10.27 -0.07
N GLY A 205 10.85 -11.55 -0.10
CA GLY A 205 11.05 -12.32 -1.33
C GLY A 205 12.50 -12.36 -1.81
N ALA A 206 12.77 -13.28 -2.74
CA ALA A 206 14.13 -13.62 -3.18
C ALA A 206 14.85 -12.48 -3.94
N ASP A 207 14.10 -11.55 -4.52
CA ASP A 207 14.63 -10.43 -5.32
C ASP A 207 14.83 -9.15 -4.51
N TYR A 208 14.39 -9.15 -3.24
CA TYR A 208 14.47 -7.96 -2.39
C TYR A 208 15.90 -7.65 -1.92
N ARG A 209 16.35 -6.40 -2.09
CA ARG A 209 17.69 -5.92 -1.74
C ARG A 209 17.62 -4.60 -1.00
N GLU A 210 18.52 -4.42 -0.03
CA GLU A 210 18.74 -3.16 0.69
C GLU A 210 20.23 -2.86 0.79
N MET A 211 20.61 -1.58 0.89
CA MET A 211 21.98 -1.12 1.09
C MET A 211 22.14 -0.45 2.46
N TRP A 212 23.08 -0.93 3.26
CA TRP A 212 23.25 -0.56 4.66
C TRP A 212 24.59 0.13 4.90
N SER A 213 24.58 1.13 5.78
CA SER A 213 25.80 1.72 6.33
C SER A 213 25.53 2.35 7.70
N LYS A 214 26.53 2.35 8.58
CA LYS A 214 26.53 3.15 9.82
C LYS A 214 27.79 3.98 9.99
N THR A 215 28.68 3.96 9.00
CA THR A 215 30.03 4.53 9.13
C THR A 215 29.99 6.01 8.74
N PRO A 216 30.33 6.95 9.65
CA PRO A 216 30.48 8.35 9.29
C PRO A 216 31.51 8.53 8.17
N GLY A 217 31.19 9.35 7.18
CA GLY A 217 32.01 9.56 5.98
C GLY A 217 31.61 8.69 4.80
N SER A 218 30.79 7.65 5.01
CA SER A 218 30.08 6.97 3.92
C SER A 218 28.97 7.85 3.35
N ALA A 219 28.62 7.64 2.08
CA ALA A 219 27.47 8.29 1.46
C ALA A 219 26.84 7.50 0.33
N ALA A 220 25.54 7.68 0.13
CA ALA A 220 24.81 7.27 -1.06
C ALA A 220 24.39 8.52 -1.84
N GLU A 221 24.70 8.55 -3.14
CA GLU A 221 24.37 9.65 -4.04
C GLU A 221 23.54 9.14 -5.21
N ILE A 222 22.37 9.74 -5.42
CA ILE A 222 21.52 9.45 -6.57
C ILE A 222 21.36 10.70 -7.43
N LEU A 223 21.63 10.54 -8.72
CA LEU A 223 21.29 11.52 -9.74
C LEU A 223 19.89 11.23 -10.25
N PHE A 224 19.04 12.25 -10.27
CA PHE A 224 17.68 12.12 -10.78
C PHE A 224 17.27 13.34 -11.62
N GLU A 225 16.30 13.15 -12.50
CA GLU A 225 15.68 14.23 -13.26
C GLU A 225 14.19 14.27 -12.93
N GLY A 226 13.71 15.38 -12.37
CA GLY A 226 12.34 15.48 -11.87
C GLY A 226 12.07 16.80 -11.16
N THR A 227 11.02 16.79 -10.34
CA THR A 227 10.53 17.89 -9.49
C THR A 227 10.50 17.51 -8.02
N GLY A 228 10.97 16.30 -7.69
CA GLY A 228 11.00 15.78 -6.34
C GLY A 228 11.52 14.35 -6.27
N ILE A 229 11.78 13.89 -5.06
CA ILE A 229 12.28 12.55 -4.77
C ILE A 229 11.78 12.09 -3.40
N VAL A 230 11.49 10.79 -3.29
CA VAL A 230 11.21 10.10 -2.02
C VAL A 230 12.29 9.06 -1.81
N TRP A 231 12.91 9.04 -0.64
CA TRP A 231 13.75 7.95 -0.17
C TRP A 231 12.89 6.95 0.59
N TYR A 232 12.78 5.76 0.03
CA TYR A 232 12.18 4.61 0.68
C TYR A 232 13.27 3.78 1.37
N GLY A 233 12.96 3.38 2.60
CA GLY A 233 13.80 2.49 3.39
C GLY A 233 12.95 1.81 4.46
N PRO A 234 13.44 0.73 5.05
CA PRO A 234 12.81 0.20 6.24
C PRO A 234 13.02 1.13 7.44
N VAL A 235 12.15 1.01 8.45
CA VAL A 235 12.38 1.56 9.80
C VAL A 235 12.46 0.43 10.82
N ASP A 236 13.40 0.51 11.77
CA ASP A 236 13.67 -0.52 12.79
C ASP A 236 14.22 0.15 14.08
N VAL A 237 14.35 -0.59 15.17
CA VAL A 237 14.95 -0.15 16.44
C VAL A 237 16.48 0.03 16.38
N ILE A 238 17.16 -0.55 15.38
CA ILE A 238 18.62 -0.44 15.20
C ILE A 238 19.06 0.69 14.25
N TYR A 239 18.12 1.49 13.74
CA TYR A 239 18.42 2.53 12.75
C TYR A 239 18.64 3.90 13.37
N GLY A 240 19.50 4.70 12.71
CA GLY A 240 20.06 5.94 13.25
C GLY A 240 19.64 7.20 12.50
N TYR A 241 20.49 8.23 12.63
CA TYR A 241 20.32 9.49 11.92
C TYR A 241 21.13 9.54 10.62
N ALA A 242 20.50 10.11 9.59
CA ALA A 242 21.17 10.52 8.35
C ALA A 242 21.13 12.03 8.17
N ARG A 243 22.18 12.56 7.55
CA ARG A 243 22.17 13.89 6.92
C ARG A 243 21.76 13.73 5.47
N VAL A 244 20.85 14.57 5.03
CA VAL A 244 20.37 14.61 3.65
C VAL A 244 20.73 15.95 3.04
N PHE A 245 21.39 15.91 1.90
CA PHE A 245 21.74 17.06 1.09
C PHE A 245 21.05 16.96 -0.26
N LEU A 246 20.57 18.09 -0.76
CA LEU A 246 20.05 18.23 -2.12
C LEU A 246 20.86 19.31 -2.83
N ASP A 247 21.42 18.96 -3.99
CA ASP A 247 22.25 19.85 -4.82
C ASP A 247 23.39 20.51 -4.02
N GLY A 248 24.01 19.72 -3.13
CA GLY A 248 25.10 20.15 -2.24
C GLY A 248 24.66 20.95 -1.00
N ARG A 249 23.37 21.29 -0.86
CA ARG A 249 22.85 21.99 0.32
C ARG A 249 22.27 21.02 1.33
N LEU A 250 22.64 21.15 2.60
CA LEU A 250 22.01 20.40 3.70
C LEU A 250 20.52 20.77 3.79
N VAL A 251 19.64 19.79 3.62
CA VAL A 251 18.17 19.98 3.72
C VAL A 251 17.60 19.42 5.02
N ASP A 252 18.18 18.35 5.56
CA ASP A 252 17.90 17.88 6.91
C ASP A 252 19.17 17.25 7.51
N GLY A 253 19.55 17.68 8.71
CA GLY A 253 20.73 17.18 9.41
C GLY A 253 20.48 15.94 10.27
N ARG A 254 19.22 15.52 10.42
CA ARG A 254 18.81 14.52 11.41
C ARG A 254 17.54 13.79 10.98
N VAL A 255 17.55 13.21 9.78
CA VAL A 255 16.49 12.28 9.36
C VAL A 255 16.60 11.02 10.21
N ASP A 256 15.56 10.73 11.00
CA ASP A 256 15.49 9.57 11.89
C ASP A 256 14.87 8.39 11.16
N GLN A 257 15.63 7.30 11.01
CA GLN A 257 15.12 6.06 10.43
C GLN A 257 14.71 5.05 11.51
N ARG A 258 14.77 5.42 12.80
CA ARG A 258 14.25 4.58 13.86
C ARG A 258 12.73 4.47 13.77
N VAL A 259 12.19 3.28 13.99
CA VAL A 259 10.75 3.09 14.13
C VAL A 259 10.22 3.88 15.34
N ASN A 260 9.15 4.66 15.17
CA ASN A 260 8.58 5.50 16.24
C ASN A 260 8.01 4.69 17.42
N SER A 261 7.55 3.47 17.16
CA SER A 261 6.89 2.63 18.16
C SER A 261 7.10 1.15 17.86
N VAL A 262 7.29 0.36 18.92
CA VAL A 262 7.36 -1.10 18.88
C VAL A 262 6.09 -1.73 19.47
N ASP A 263 5.68 -2.88 18.95
CA ASP A 263 4.50 -3.58 19.46
C ASP A 263 4.69 -4.00 20.92
N PHE A 264 5.90 -4.39 21.32
CA PHE A 264 6.28 -4.64 22.71
C PHE A 264 7.63 -4.03 23.09
N PRO A 265 7.79 -3.55 24.34
CA PRO A 265 9.09 -3.09 24.82
C PRO A 265 10.12 -4.23 24.71
N GLY A 266 11.29 -3.92 24.14
CA GLY A 266 12.36 -4.91 23.96
C GLY A 266 12.20 -5.82 22.75
N SER A 267 11.33 -5.48 21.77
CA SER A 267 11.28 -6.16 20.47
C SER A 267 12.67 -6.44 19.91
N ALA A 268 12.88 -7.67 19.44
CA ALA A 268 14.10 -8.06 18.75
C ALA A 268 14.27 -7.26 17.46
N ASP A 269 15.51 -7.10 17.04
CA ASP A 269 15.86 -6.40 15.81
C ASP A 269 15.21 -7.13 14.63
N GLY A 270 14.64 -6.41 13.67
CA GLY A 270 13.91 -7.01 12.55
C GLY A 270 12.49 -7.48 12.86
N TYR A 271 12.01 -7.40 14.11
CA TYR A 271 10.65 -7.80 14.47
C TYR A 271 9.60 -6.79 14.01
N ASP A 272 9.76 -5.54 14.45
CA ASP A 272 8.88 -4.41 14.10
C ASP A 272 9.37 -3.66 12.86
N LYS A 273 10.23 -4.28 12.04
CA LYS A 273 10.76 -3.69 10.81
C LYS A 273 9.60 -3.39 9.85
N LYS A 274 9.45 -2.13 9.47
CA LYS A 274 8.44 -1.69 8.49
C LYS A 274 9.14 -1.27 7.21
N TYR A 275 8.81 -1.93 6.10
CA TYR A 275 9.42 -1.71 4.78
C TYR A 275 8.70 -0.63 3.98
N HIS A 276 9.31 -0.17 2.88
CA HIS A 276 8.73 0.82 1.96
C HIS A 276 8.25 2.09 2.69
N TYR A 277 8.96 2.47 3.75
CA TYR A 277 8.62 3.62 4.58
C TYR A 277 9.21 4.89 3.96
N PRO A 278 8.45 5.99 3.81
CA PRO A 278 8.96 7.23 3.24
C PRO A 278 9.84 7.95 4.26
N VAL A 279 11.12 7.56 4.34
CA VAL A 279 12.09 8.06 5.33
C VAL A 279 12.38 9.53 5.12
N PHE A 280 12.46 9.96 3.85
CA PHE A 280 12.60 11.34 3.45
C PHE A 280 11.83 11.60 2.16
N SER A 281 11.25 12.79 2.03
CA SER A 281 10.62 13.23 0.78
C SER A 281 10.85 14.72 0.56
N MET A 282 11.01 15.10 -0.70
CA MET A 282 11.07 16.50 -1.11
C MET A 282 10.37 16.68 -2.45
N ASN A 283 9.44 17.63 -2.50
CA ASN A 283 8.64 17.98 -3.67
C ASN A 283 8.82 19.46 -4.01
N GLY A 284 8.39 19.85 -5.21
CA GLY A 284 8.36 21.26 -5.63
C GLY A 284 9.73 21.81 -6.04
N LEU A 285 10.65 20.94 -6.42
CA LEU A 285 11.89 21.32 -7.08
C LEU A 285 11.59 21.83 -8.50
N GLU A 286 12.44 22.71 -9.02
CA GLU A 286 12.40 23.07 -10.43
C GLU A 286 12.57 21.82 -11.29
N LYS A 287 11.85 21.71 -12.40
CA LYS A 287 12.00 20.54 -13.28
C LYS A 287 13.41 20.51 -13.86
N GLY A 288 14.21 19.54 -13.46
CA GLY A 288 15.59 19.44 -13.92
C GLY A 288 16.36 18.31 -13.27
N LYS A 289 17.68 18.32 -13.48
CA LYS A 289 18.61 17.37 -12.88
C LYS A 289 18.98 17.82 -11.48
N HIS A 290 18.94 16.88 -10.54
CA HIS A 290 19.26 17.07 -9.15
C HIS A 290 20.12 15.93 -8.62
N ILE A 291 20.78 16.17 -7.49
CA ILE A 291 21.57 15.17 -6.77
C ILE A 291 21.09 15.13 -5.32
N LEU A 292 20.60 13.97 -4.89
CA LEU A 292 20.34 13.69 -3.47
C LEU A 292 21.53 12.92 -2.90
N ARG A 293 22.08 13.40 -1.80
CA ARG A 293 23.17 12.76 -1.06
C ARG A 293 22.71 12.44 0.37
N ILE A 294 22.90 11.20 0.80
CA ILE A 294 22.54 10.70 2.13
C ILE A 294 23.82 10.24 2.83
N GLU A 295 24.07 10.75 4.03
CA GLU A 295 25.25 10.43 4.83
C GLU A 295 24.85 9.89 6.21
N PRO A 296 25.27 8.67 6.60
CA PRO A 296 25.12 8.19 7.97
C PRO A 296 25.86 9.10 8.96
N VAL A 297 25.21 9.38 10.09
CA VAL A 297 25.79 10.20 11.16
C VAL A 297 26.62 9.35 12.14
N GLY A 298 26.35 8.05 12.22
CA GLY A 298 27.00 7.11 13.15
C GLY A 298 26.48 7.15 14.59
N PHE A 299 25.38 7.88 14.82
CA PHE A 299 24.58 7.78 16.04
C PHE A 299 23.10 8.03 15.69
N GLY A 300 22.21 7.66 16.61
CA GLY A 300 20.77 7.75 16.43
C GLY A 300 20.07 8.34 17.65
N ASN A 301 18.76 8.15 17.68
CA ASN A 301 17.95 8.36 18.88
C ASN A 301 18.58 7.62 20.08
N PRO A 302 18.58 8.17 21.31
CA PRO A 302 19.10 7.45 22.49
C PRO A 302 18.43 6.10 22.75
N GLU A 303 17.21 5.88 22.26
CA GLU A 303 16.52 4.59 22.30
C GLU A 303 16.79 3.69 21.08
N ALA A 304 17.61 4.11 20.13
CA ALA A 304 18.10 3.26 19.05
C ALA A 304 19.15 2.30 19.61
N LYS A 305 19.12 1.05 19.17
CA LYS A 305 20.07 0.01 19.60
C LYS A 305 21.38 0.02 18.79
N ASP A 306 21.37 0.65 17.62
CA ASP A 306 22.54 0.91 16.77
C ASP A 306 22.23 2.17 15.93
N SER A 307 22.97 2.39 14.84
CA SER A 307 22.90 3.62 14.04
C SER A 307 22.89 3.39 12.53
N TYR A 308 22.41 2.23 12.08
CA TYR A 308 22.37 1.92 10.64
C TYR A 308 21.41 2.85 9.89
N ILE A 309 21.82 3.17 8.67
CA ILE A 309 21.03 3.83 7.65
C ILE A 309 20.89 2.86 6.49
N VAL A 310 19.66 2.71 6.03
CA VAL A 310 19.27 1.69 5.06
C VAL A 310 18.56 2.33 3.87
N ILE A 311 19.11 2.12 2.68
CA ILE A 311 18.49 2.49 1.41
C ILE A 311 17.80 1.25 0.84
N GLU A 312 16.49 1.32 0.65
CA GLU A 312 15.73 0.30 -0.09
C GLU A 312 15.51 0.75 -1.54
N GLY A 313 15.20 2.04 -1.72
CA GLY A 313 15.11 2.63 -3.04
C GLY A 313 14.63 4.08 -3.00
N PHE A 314 14.38 4.63 -4.18
CA PHE A 314 13.88 5.97 -4.37
C PHE A 314 12.70 5.97 -5.33
N ARG A 315 11.83 6.96 -5.15
CA ARG A 315 10.83 7.34 -6.14
C ARG A 315 11.12 8.74 -6.67
N ILE A 316 11.28 8.87 -7.99
CA ILE A 316 11.40 10.16 -8.66
C ILE A 316 10.00 10.71 -8.94
N LEU A 317 9.81 12.00 -8.69
CA LEU A 317 8.54 12.70 -8.90
C LEU A 317 8.70 13.69 -10.04
N ASP A 318 7.75 13.76 -10.96
CA ASP A 318 7.81 14.60 -12.17
C ASP A 318 6.72 15.69 -12.21
N GLY A 319 5.98 15.85 -11.10
CA GLY A 319 4.87 16.79 -10.97
C GLY A 319 3.55 16.26 -11.52
N THR A 320 3.55 15.06 -12.12
CA THR A 320 2.34 14.36 -12.53
C THR A 320 1.88 13.37 -11.44
N ARG A 321 0.69 12.78 -11.63
CA ARG A 321 0.13 11.73 -10.77
C ARG A 321 -0.14 10.47 -11.60
N PRO A 322 0.91 9.77 -12.08
CA PRO A 322 0.78 8.66 -13.02
C PRO A 322 0.42 7.34 -12.33
N GLU A 323 0.23 7.34 -11.01
CA GLU A 323 0.07 6.13 -10.20
C GLU A 323 -1.21 5.38 -10.59
N PRO A 324 -1.09 4.12 -11.01
CA PRO A 324 -2.26 3.26 -11.23
C PRO A 324 -3.03 3.06 -9.92
N ALA A 325 -4.35 2.95 -10.03
CA ALA A 325 -5.16 2.44 -8.93
C ALA A 325 -5.30 0.91 -9.06
N SER A 326 -5.47 0.21 -7.95
CA SER A 326 -5.89 -1.18 -7.92
C SER A 326 -7.21 -1.30 -7.18
N LEU A 327 -8.11 -2.12 -7.69
CA LEU A 327 -9.36 -2.49 -7.05
C LEU A 327 -9.23 -3.91 -6.51
N LEU A 328 -9.20 -4.05 -5.19
CA LEU A 328 -9.16 -5.34 -4.52
C LEU A 328 -10.58 -5.73 -4.11
N ILE A 329 -11.00 -6.92 -4.52
CA ILE A 329 -12.28 -7.53 -4.18
C ILE A 329 -11.98 -8.77 -3.34
N ASN A 330 -12.12 -8.62 -2.03
CA ASN A 330 -11.71 -9.61 -1.05
C ASN A 330 -12.91 -10.48 -0.65
N ASN A 331 -12.75 -11.80 -0.76
CA ASN A 331 -13.71 -12.78 -0.26
C ASN A 331 -13.56 -12.98 1.26
N GLN A 332 -12.34 -12.80 1.79
CA GLN A 332 -12.11 -12.72 3.23
C GLN A 332 -11.05 -11.65 3.51
N VAL A 333 -11.21 -10.97 4.64
CA VAL A 333 -10.24 -10.03 5.21
C VAL A 333 -10.08 -10.30 6.69
N ASN A 334 -8.89 -9.99 7.17
CA ASN A 334 -8.47 -10.16 8.55
C ASN A 334 -7.98 -8.83 9.12
N TYR A 335 -7.89 -8.75 10.44
CA TYR A 335 -7.32 -7.60 11.14
C TYR A 335 -6.01 -8.02 11.81
N PRO A 336 -4.89 -8.03 11.07
CA PRO A 336 -3.60 -8.37 11.65
C PRO A 336 -3.15 -7.28 12.61
N MET A 337 -2.30 -7.67 13.57
CA MET A 337 -1.51 -6.71 14.38
C MET A 337 -2.32 -5.67 15.16
N ILE A 338 -3.61 -5.93 15.46
CA ILE A 338 -4.35 -5.08 16.42
C ILE A 338 -3.75 -5.34 17.79
N SER A 339 -2.82 -4.52 18.25
CA SER A 339 -2.14 -4.70 19.55
C SER A 339 -3.08 -4.44 20.74
N TRP A 340 -4.10 -3.59 20.55
CA TRP A 340 -5.13 -3.22 21.52
C TRP A 340 -6.55 -3.48 20.97
N GLY A 341 -7.11 -4.64 21.27
CA GLY A 341 -8.46 -5.02 20.84
C GLY A 341 -8.88 -6.40 21.34
N ASN A 342 -10.19 -6.63 21.43
CA ASN A 342 -10.78 -7.90 21.90
C ASN A 342 -11.51 -8.67 20.78
N TYR A 343 -11.52 -8.12 19.57
CA TYR A 343 -12.16 -8.76 18.41
C TYR A 343 -11.10 -9.28 17.44
N ARG A 344 -11.34 -10.48 16.91
CA ARG A 344 -10.54 -11.10 15.86
C ARG A 344 -11.43 -11.96 14.97
N ARG A 345 -11.07 -12.09 13.70
CA ARG A 345 -11.64 -13.08 12.80
C ARG A 345 -10.88 -14.41 12.92
N HIS A 346 -11.43 -15.46 12.31
CA HIS A 346 -10.70 -16.70 12.12
C HIS A 346 -9.53 -16.48 11.15
N ALA A 347 -8.47 -17.28 11.31
CA ALA A 347 -7.33 -17.25 10.41
C ALA A 347 -7.77 -17.59 8.97
N ILE A 348 -7.26 -16.84 8.00
CA ILE A 348 -7.48 -17.12 6.58
C ILE A 348 -6.40 -18.13 6.15
N LEU A 349 -6.78 -19.40 6.09
CA LEU A 349 -5.90 -20.52 5.77
C LEU A 349 -6.42 -21.24 4.53
N PRO A 350 -6.20 -20.70 3.32
CA PRO A 350 -6.57 -21.41 2.10
C PRO A 350 -5.70 -22.66 1.96
N GLY A 351 -6.31 -23.74 1.46
CA GLY A 351 -5.60 -24.94 1.03
C GLY A 351 -5.64 -25.09 -0.48
N GLU A 352 -4.94 -26.10 -0.99
CA GLU A 352 -5.11 -26.53 -2.37
C GLU A 352 -6.57 -26.89 -2.64
N GLY A 353 -7.08 -26.43 -3.78
CA GLY A 353 -8.48 -26.53 -4.16
C GLY A 353 -9.42 -25.49 -3.55
N TYR A 354 -8.92 -24.55 -2.73
CA TYR A 354 -9.71 -23.38 -2.34
C TYR A 354 -10.13 -22.61 -3.59
N GLU A 355 -11.41 -22.24 -3.67
CA GLU A 355 -11.96 -21.50 -4.80
C GLU A 355 -12.95 -20.42 -4.33
N ASN A 356 -12.99 -19.33 -5.08
CA ASN A 356 -13.99 -18.29 -4.91
C ASN A 356 -14.16 -17.49 -6.21
N GLN A 357 -14.98 -16.45 -6.19
CA GLN A 357 -15.23 -15.63 -7.37
C GLN A 357 -15.48 -14.17 -7.00
N ALA A 358 -15.46 -13.29 -7.99
CA ALA A 358 -16.01 -11.94 -7.94
C ALA A 358 -16.71 -11.60 -9.26
N VAL A 359 -17.68 -10.68 -9.21
CA VAL A 359 -18.38 -10.20 -10.40
C VAL A 359 -18.17 -8.71 -10.53
N ILE A 360 -17.69 -8.30 -11.71
CA ILE A 360 -17.56 -6.89 -12.08
C ILE A 360 -18.45 -6.54 -13.27
N CYS A 361 -18.71 -5.26 -13.47
CA CYS A 361 -19.27 -4.70 -14.70
C CYS A 361 -18.41 -3.51 -15.13
N LEU A 362 -18.09 -3.45 -16.42
CA LEU A 362 -17.47 -2.27 -17.01
C LEU A 362 -18.58 -1.29 -17.44
N GLY A 363 -18.42 0.00 -17.14
CA GLY A 363 -19.41 0.99 -17.54
C GLY A 363 -19.24 2.32 -16.85
N ARG A 364 -20.30 3.13 -16.84
CA ARG A 364 -20.35 4.37 -16.06
C ARG A 364 -20.95 4.11 -14.69
N LYS A 365 -20.54 4.89 -13.69
CA LYS A 365 -21.21 4.94 -12.39
C LYS A 365 -22.69 5.28 -12.60
N GLU A 366 -23.58 4.50 -11.99
CA GLU A 366 -25.00 4.82 -11.97
C GLU A 366 -25.24 6.12 -11.19
N THR A 367 -25.71 7.15 -11.90
CA THR A 367 -26.20 8.39 -11.29
C THR A 367 -27.61 8.15 -10.79
N GLY A 368 -27.72 7.62 -9.57
CA GLY A 368 -28.96 7.56 -8.80
C GLY A 368 -30.01 6.59 -9.34
N GLU A 369 -30.12 5.42 -8.70
CA GLU A 369 -31.45 4.82 -8.58
C GLU A 369 -32.24 5.68 -7.59
N LYS A 370 -33.37 6.23 -8.04
CA LYS A 370 -34.48 6.52 -7.14
C LYS A 370 -34.74 5.21 -6.39
N ASP A 371 -34.53 5.21 -5.09
CA ASP A 371 -34.94 4.11 -4.24
C ASP A 371 -36.43 3.85 -4.55
N ALA A 372 -36.71 2.72 -5.20
CA ALA A 372 -38.07 2.24 -5.36
C ALA A 372 -38.55 1.91 -3.95
N VAL A 373 -39.53 2.71 -3.51
CA VAL A 373 -40.23 2.64 -2.22
C VAL A 373 -40.81 1.25 -1.96
#